data_AF-D3BNY7-F1
#
_entry.id   AF-D3BNY7-F1
#
_cell.length_a   1.000
_cell.length_b   1.000
_cell.length_c   1.000
_cell.angle_alpha   90.00
_cell.angle_beta   90.00
_cell.angle_gamma   90.00
#
_symmetry.space_group_name_H-M   'P 1'
#
loop_
_entity.id
_entity.type
_entity.pdbx_description
1 polymer ?
#
loop_
_entity_poly.entity_id
_entity_poly.type
_entity_poly.pdbx_seq_one_letter_code
_entity_poly.pdbx_strand_id
1 'polypeptide(L)'
;MDLKQSLKDARDAIDKKDYKKALEICTDSLDYHNNFNIHLFMGLSLFNLNRYPESEKSYQNALSLTPASPFPLRGLMDVYTKSGENDKLLKIVEQLIPLTTDESKKRDLQVKGVGTIESGGRGEADGRNKDEGKVNSNSESGKATCHRCAETYRSTKTRGDCH
;
A
#
# COMPACT_ATOMS: atom_id res chain seq x y z
N MET A 1 -17.55 0.22 -29.04
CA MET A 1 -16.17 0.71 -29.29
C MET A 1 -15.20 -0.43 -29.12
N ASP A 2 -14.14 -0.49 -29.92
CA ASP A 2 -13.07 -1.48 -29.75
C ASP A 2 -12.15 -1.10 -28.59
N LEU A 3 -12.18 -1.88 -27.51
CA LEU A 3 -11.33 -1.68 -26.31
C LEU A 3 -9.84 -1.45 -26.66
N LYS A 4 -9.31 -2.25 -27.61
CA LYS A 4 -7.91 -2.14 -28.04
C LYS A 4 -7.60 -0.81 -28.71
N GLN A 5 -8.57 -0.25 -29.46
CA GLN A 5 -8.41 1.02 -30.13
C GLN A 5 -8.45 2.15 -29.09
N SER A 6 -9.44 2.13 -28.20
CA SER A 6 -9.54 3.15 -27.14
C SER A 6 -8.31 3.21 -26.23
N LEU A 7 -7.71 2.05 -25.90
CA LEU A 7 -6.47 2.02 -25.12
C LEU A 7 -5.27 2.62 -25.88
N LYS A 8 -5.21 2.45 -27.20
CA LYS A 8 -4.18 3.09 -28.03
C LYS A 8 -4.39 4.60 -28.10
N ASP A 9 -5.62 5.04 -28.31
CA ASP A 9 -5.96 6.46 -28.43
C ASP A 9 -5.74 7.18 -27.09
N ALA A 10 -6.12 6.57 -25.97
CA ALA A 10 -5.82 7.10 -24.63
C ALA A 10 -4.30 7.22 -24.39
N ARG A 11 -3.52 6.21 -24.82
CA ARG A 11 -2.06 6.24 -24.70
C ARG A 11 -1.43 7.34 -25.57
N ASP A 12 -1.89 7.50 -26.80
CA ASP A 12 -1.43 8.55 -27.71
C ASP A 12 -1.76 9.95 -27.16
N ALA A 13 -2.96 10.13 -26.59
CA ALA A 13 -3.33 11.38 -25.92
C ALA A 13 -2.43 11.69 -24.71
N ILE A 14 -2.09 10.67 -23.91
CA ILE A 14 -1.13 10.81 -22.79
C ILE A 14 0.26 11.21 -23.29
N ASP A 15 0.73 10.61 -24.38
CA ASP A 15 2.04 10.92 -24.99
C ASP A 15 2.09 12.37 -25.50
N LYS A 16 0.99 12.83 -26.10
CA LYS A 16 0.78 14.22 -26.51
C LYS A 16 0.55 15.20 -25.35
N LYS A 17 0.54 14.71 -24.11
CA LYS A 17 0.23 15.46 -22.88
C LYS A 17 -1.19 16.06 -22.87
N ASP A 18 -2.08 15.52 -23.68
CA ASP A 18 -3.48 15.92 -23.72
C ASP A 18 -4.30 15.06 -22.75
N TYR A 19 -4.11 15.32 -21.46
CA TYR A 19 -4.71 14.54 -20.38
C TYR A 19 -6.23 14.71 -20.30
N LYS A 20 -6.78 15.82 -20.82
CA LYS A 20 -8.23 16.04 -20.84
C LYS A 20 -8.89 15.10 -21.83
N LYS A 21 -8.36 15.03 -23.05
CA LYS A 21 -8.84 14.12 -24.08
C LYS A 21 -8.65 12.65 -23.68
N ALA A 22 -7.51 12.32 -23.05
CA ALA A 22 -7.27 10.99 -22.52
C ALA A 22 -8.33 10.58 -21.48
N LEU A 23 -8.73 11.52 -20.60
CA LEU A 23 -9.78 11.29 -19.62
C LEU A 23 -11.14 10.99 -20.28
N GLU A 24 -11.54 11.78 -21.29
CA GLU A 24 -12.79 11.57 -22.03
C GLU A 24 -12.83 10.19 -22.70
N ILE A 25 -11.75 9.81 -23.40
CA ILE A 25 -11.65 8.49 -24.03
C ILE A 25 -11.73 7.37 -22.98
N CYS A 26 -11.10 7.56 -21.82
CA CYS A 26 -11.15 6.58 -20.73
C CYS A 26 -12.56 6.47 -20.12
N THR A 27 -13.27 7.58 -19.92
CA THR A 27 -14.63 7.57 -19.38
C THR A 27 -15.61 6.92 -20.34
N ASP A 28 -15.51 7.23 -21.63
CA ASP A 28 -16.34 6.59 -22.67
C ASP A 28 -16.08 5.08 -22.70
N SER A 29 -14.81 4.68 -22.61
CA SER A 29 -14.43 3.27 -22.64
C SER A 29 -14.87 2.50 -21.40
N LEU A 30 -14.93 3.17 -20.25
CA LEU A 30 -15.33 2.57 -18.97
C LEU A 30 -16.80 2.13 -19.00
N ASP A 31 -17.66 2.88 -19.69
CA ASP A 31 -19.09 2.58 -19.82
C ASP A 31 -19.34 1.23 -20.56
N TYR A 32 -18.50 0.93 -21.55
CA TYR A 32 -18.58 -0.31 -22.32
C TYR A 32 -17.75 -1.47 -21.74
N HIS A 33 -16.60 -1.15 -21.15
CA HIS A 33 -15.62 -2.14 -20.70
C HIS A 33 -14.96 -1.74 -19.38
N ASN A 34 -15.23 -2.50 -18.32
CA ASN A 34 -14.53 -2.33 -17.06
C ASN A 34 -13.17 -3.04 -17.09
N ASN A 35 -12.12 -2.34 -17.51
CA ASN A 35 -10.75 -2.88 -17.62
C ASN A 35 -9.78 -2.17 -16.69
N PHE A 36 -8.88 -2.94 -16.08
CA PHE A 36 -7.77 -2.46 -15.27
C PHE A 36 -6.97 -1.31 -15.94
N ASN A 37 -6.64 -1.44 -17.23
CA ASN A 37 -5.80 -0.47 -17.93
C ASN A 37 -6.49 0.88 -18.13
N ILE A 38 -7.83 0.89 -18.27
CA ILE A 38 -8.60 2.14 -18.40
C ILE A 38 -8.51 2.93 -17.10
N HIS A 39 -8.74 2.28 -15.97
CA HIS A 39 -8.61 2.93 -14.65
C HIS A 39 -7.18 3.44 -14.39
N LEU A 40 -6.16 2.71 -14.86
CA LEU A 40 -4.76 3.13 -14.77
C LEU A 40 -4.48 4.40 -15.58
N PHE A 41 -4.92 4.46 -16.84
CA PHE A 41 -4.76 5.64 -17.70
C PHE A 41 -5.61 6.83 -17.24
N MET A 42 -6.80 6.56 -16.72
CA MET A 42 -7.66 7.57 -16.10
C MET A 42 -6.99 8.18 -14.87
N GLY A 43 -6.46 7.36 -13.96
CA GLY A 43 -5.70 7.82 -12.80
C GLY A 43 -4.50 8.67 -13.21
N LEU A 44 -3.71 8.22 -14.19
CA LEU A 44 -2.55 8.97 -14.67
C LEU A 44 -2.95 10.32 -15.26
N SER A 45 -4.03 10.38 -16.02
CA SER A 45 -4.54 11.60 -16.62
C SER A 45 -5.02 12.58 -15.55
N LEU A 46 -5.78 12.09 -14.56
CA LEU A 46 -6.25 12.89 -13.42
C LEU A 46 -5.10 13.43 -12.57
N PHE A 47 -4.07 12.63 -12.33
CA PHE A 47 -2.86 13.06 -11.63
C PHE A 47 -2.18 14.23 -12.34
N ASN A 48 -1.98 14.15 -13.66
CA ASN A 48 -1.38 15.23 -14.44
C ASN A 48 -2.28 16.47 -14.54
N LEU A 49 -3.59 16.31 -14.36
CA LEU A 49 -4.55 17.41 -14.24
C LEU A 49 -4.62 18.00 -12.81
N ASN A 50 -3.75 17.59 -11.88
CA ASN A 50 -3.77 17.95 -10.46
C ASN A 50 -5.06 17.56 -9.73
N ARG A 51 -5.83 16.60 -10.25
CA ARG A 51 -7.05 16.06 -9.63
C ARG A 51 -6.72 14.82 -8.79
N TYR A 52 -5.89 15.03 -7.76
CA TYR A 52 -5.42 13.99 -6.84
C TYR A 52 -6.52 13.11 -6.20
N PRO A 53 -7.63 13.65 -5.66
CA PRO A 53 -8.64 12.81 -4.98
C PRO A 53 -9.39 11.87 -5.94
N GLU A 54 -9.57 12.28 -7.20
CA GLU A 54 -10.22 11.46 -8.21
C GLU A 54 -9.26 10.44 -8.82
N SER A 55 -7.99 10.83 -8.95
CA SER A 55 -6.91 9.92 -9.30
C SER A 55 -6.79 8.78 -8.30
N GLU A 56 -6.89 9.08 -7.00
CA GLU A 56 -6.85 8.08 -5.93
C GLU A 56 -7.95 7.02 -6.11
N LYS A 57 -9.19 7.46 -6.28
CA LYS A 57 -10.35 6.56 -6.50
C LYS A 57 -10.16 5.69 -7.74
N SER A 58 -9.64 6.26 -8.82
CA SER A 58 -9.39 5.54 -10.07
C SER A 58 -8.36 4.43 -9.88
N TYR A 59 -7.25 4.72 -9.19
CA TYR A 59 -6.25 3.69 -8.88
C TYR A 59 -6.74 2.64 -7.89
N GLN A 60 -7.57 3.01 -6.91
CA GLN A 60 -8.21 2.04 -6.01
C GLN A 60 -9.11 1.07 -6.78
N ASN A 61 -9.92 1.57 -7.72
CA ASN A 61 -10.72 0.72 -8.61
C ASN A 61 -9.84 -0.22 -9.45
N ALA A 62 -8.70 0.27 -9.95
CA ALA A 62 -7.74 -0.57 -10.66
C ALA A 62 -7.19 -1.70 -9.76
N LEU A 63 -6.89 -1.42 -8.49
CA LEU A 63 -6.46 -2.44 -7.53
C LEU A 63 -7.54 -3.46 -7.21
N SER A 64 -8.82 -3.05 -7.16
CA SER A 64 -9.93 -3.98 -6.98
C SER A 64 -10.05 -4.97 -8.15
N LEU A 65 -9.71 -4.55 -9.36
CA LEU A 65 -9.71 -5.42 -10.54
C LEU A 65 -8.45 -6.30 -10.63
N THR A 66 -7.28 -5.77 -10.26
CA THR A 66 -6.02 -6.50 -10.33
C THR A 66 -5.14 -6.16 -9.13
N PRO A 67 -5.33 -6.86 -8.00
CA PRO A 67 -4.61 -6.57 -6.76
C PRO A 67 -3.13 -6.95 -6.81
N ALA A 68 -2.73 -7.79 -7.77
CA ALA A 68 -1.35 -8.25 -7.93
C ALA A 68 -0.45 -7.29 -8.74
N SER A 69 -0.98 -6.15 -9.19
CA SER A 69 -0.28 -5.25 -10.11
C SER A 69 0.46 -4.12 -9.38
N PRO A 70 1.78 -3.93 -9.59
CA PRO A 70 2.52 -2.83 -8.98
C PRO A 70 2.24 -1.46 -9.63
N PHE A 71 1.57 -1.42 -10.79
CA PHE A 71 1.38 -0.19 -11.56
C PHE A 71 0.46 0.85 -10.87
N PRO A 72 -0.75 0.50 -10.36
CA PRO A 72 -1.61 1.47 -9.69
C PRO A 72 -1.06 1.86 -8.32
N LEU A 73 -0.37 0.94 -7.62
CA LEU A 73 0.32 1.25 -6.37
C LEU A 73 1.37 2.35 -6.59
N ARG A 74 2.11 2.29 -7.70
CA ARG A 74 3.06 3.35 -8.05
C ARG A 74 2.36 4.67 -8.35
N GLY A 75 1.24 4.65 -9.07
CA GLY A 75 0.43 5.85 -9.31
C GLY A 75 -0.11 6.46 -8.01
N LEU A 76 -0.60 5.63 -7.08
CA LEU A 76 -1.05 6.07 -5.76
C LEU A 76 0.09 6.64 -4.92
N MET A 77 1.27 6.04 -4.98
CA MET A 77 2.46 6.55 -4.31
C MET A 77 2.76 7.98 -4.76
N ASP A 78 2.80 8.24 -6.08
CA ASP A 78 3.01 9.59 -6.62
C ASP A 78 1.89 10.57 -6.20
N VAL A 79 0.63 10.12 -6.20
CA VAL A 79 -0.52 10.89 -5.70
C VAL A 79 -0.32 11.26 -4.23
N TYR A 80 0.00 10.32 -3.35
CA TYR A 80 0.16 10.58 -1.92
C TYR A 80 1.38 11.44 -1.61
N THR A 81 2.48 11.28 -2.36
CA THR A 81 3.64 12.17 -2.27
C THR A 81 3.26 13.61 -2.62
N LYS A 82 2.39 13.84 -3.60
CA LYS A 82 1.91 15.19 -3.95
C LYS A 82 0.84 15.73 -2.99
N SER A 83 -0.03 14.85 -2.49
CA SER A 83 -1.07 15.22 -1.53
C SER A 83 -0.53 15.47 -0.12
N GLY A 84 0.69 15.00 0.20
CA GLY A 84 1.29 15.12 1.55
C GLY A 84 0.77 14.08 2.55
N GLU A 85 0.09 13.04 2.08
CA GLU A 85 -0.51 11.98 2.91
C GLU A 85 0.53 10.90 3.24
N ASN A 86 1.43 11.25 4.16
CA ASN A 86 2.60 10.44 4.49
C ASN A 86 2.26 9.07 5.12
N ASP A 87 1.19 8.98 5.91
CA ASP A 87 0.74 7.72 6.54
C ASP A 87 0.32 6.68 5.50
N LYS A 88 -0.47 7.10 4.50
CA LYS A 88 -0.93 6.23 3.42
C LYS A 88 0.21 5.86 2.48
N LEU A 89 1.13 6.80 2.23
CA LEU A 89 2.32 6.57 1.41
C LEU A 89 3.17 5.41 1.94
N LEU A 90 3.45 5.38 3.25
CA LEU A 90 4.23 4.30 3.88
C LEU A 90 3.60 2.93 3.65
N LYS A 91 2.27 2.81 3.86
CA LYS A 91 1.52 1.58 3.63
C LYS A 91 1.62 1.09 2.18
N ILE A 92 1.56 2.00 1.21
CA ILE A 92 1.69 1.66 -0.22
C ILE A 92 3.12 1.19 -0.55
N VAL A 93 4.14 1.87 -0.03
CA VAL A 93 5.55 1.48 -0.25
C VAL A 93 5.82 0.10 0.34
N GLU A 94 5.31 -0.20 1.54
CA GLU A 94 5.43 -1.52 2.17
C GLU A 94 4.81 -2.64 1.32
N GLN A 95 3.67 -2.39 0.67
CA GLN A 95 3.03 -3.34 -0.24
C GLN A 95 3.77 -3.48 -1.57
N LEU A 96 4.44 -2.42 -2.04
CA LEU A 96 5.13 -2.40 -3.33
C LEU A 96 6.50 -3.08 -3.29
N ILE A 97 7.20 -3.03 -2.16
CA ILE A 97 8.51 -3.68 -1.94
C ILE A 97 8.50 -5.19 -2.29
N PRO A 98 7.58 -6.02 -1.75
CA PRO A 98 7.58 -7.46 -2.06
C PRO A 98 7.15 -7.78 -3.49
N LEU A 99 6.38 -6.90 -4.13
CA LEU A 99 5.94 -7.05 -5.53
C LEU A 99 7.03 -6.66 -6.54
N THR A 100 8.05 -5.94 -6.09
CA THR A 100 9.13 -5.47 -6.95
C THR A 100 10.31 -6.45 -6.90
N THR A 101 10.49 -7.22 -7.96
CA THR A 101 11.65 -8.13 -8.11
C THR A 101 12.96 -7.37 -8.43
N ASP A 102 12.85 -6.14 -8.93
CA ASP A 102 13.99 -5.25 -9.22
C ASP A 102 14.55 -4.61 -7.94
N GLU A 103 15.72 -5.07 -7.50
CA GLU A 103 16.44 -4.51 -6.34
C GLU A 103 16.75 -3.00 -6.52
N SER A 104 17.01 -2.54 -7.74
CA SER A 104 17.27 -1.12 -8.04
C SER A 104 16.05 -0.23 -7.77
N LYS A 105 14.86 -0.67 -8.19
CA LYS A 105 13.61 0.07 -7.96
C LYS A 105 13.19 -0.01 -6.49
N LYS A 106 13.43 -1.15 -5.84
CA LYS A 106 13.19 -1.34 -4.41
C LYS A 106 14.00 -0.37 -3.56
N ARG A 107 15.27 -0.10 -3.90
CA ARG A 107 16.09 0.92 -3.20
C ARG A 107 15.53 2.33 -3.37
N ASP A 108 15.09 2.72 -4.58
CA ASP A 108 14.44 4.03 -4.82
C ASP A 108 13.16 4.20 -3.97
N LEU A 109 12.36 3.14 -3.88
CA LEU A 109 11.15 3.11 -3.07
C LEU A 109 11.44 3.22 -1.57
N GLN A 110 12.50 2.55 -1.09
CA GLN A 110 12.95 2.64 0.30
C GLN A 110 13.43 4.05 0.66
N VAL A 111 14.19 4.71 -0.22
CA VAL A 111 14.67 6.09 0.02
C VAL A 111 13.50 7.07 0.10
N LYS A 112 12.47 6.91 -0.75
CA LYS A 112 11.25 7.73 -0.70
C LYS A 112 10.44 7.53 0.58
N GLY A 113 10.33 6.28 1.03
CA GLY A 113 9.70 5.97 2.32
C GLY A 113 10.43 6.60 3.50
N VAL A 114 11.77 6.51 3.53
CA VAL A 114 12.62 6.99 4.63
C VAL A 114 12.71 8.52 4.67
N GLY A 115 12.82 9.20 3.52
CA GLY A 115 12.90 10.67 3.47
C GLY A 115 11.66 11.39 4.00
N THR A 116 10.53 10.70 4.11
CA THR A 116 9.28 11.26 4.65
C THR A 116 9.26 11.25 6.19
N ILE A 117 10.01 10.32 6.82
CA ILE A 117 10.09 10.14 8.27
C ILE A 117 10.88 11.27 8.92
N GLU A 118 11.85 11.86 8.20
CA GLU A 118 12.70 12.93 8.74
C GLU A 118 11.97 14.28 8.87
N SER A 119 10.87 14.47 8.14
CA SER A 119 10.09 15.73 8.12
C SER A 119 8.87 15.76 9.05
N GLY A 120 8.47 14.63 9.64
CA GLY A 120 7.29 14.53 10.52
C GLY A 120 7.62 13.70 11.74
N GLY A 121 7.74 14.35 12.90
CA GLY A 121 8.26 13.76 14.14
C GLY A 121 7.66 12.41 14.54
N ARG A 122 8.50 11.64 15.25
CA ARG A 122 8.20 10.45 16.06
C ARG A 122 6.70 10.19 16.25
N GLY A 123 6.14 9.36 15.39
CA GLY A 123 4.94 8.58 15.66
C GLY A 123 5.33 7.12 15.62
N GLU A 124 5.41 6.50 16.79
CA GLU A 124 5.61 5.06 16.96
C GLU A 124 4.60 4.28 16.09
N ALA A 125 5.11 3.31 15.33
CA ALA A 125 4.30 2.20 14.83
C ALA A 125 5.01 0.90 15.19
N ASP A 126 4.63 0.43 16.38
CA ASP A 126 4.73 -0.92 16.87
C ASP A 126 4.37 -1.98 15.81
N GLY A 127 5.07 -3.11 15.88
CA GLY A 127 4.47 -4.40 15.59
C GLY A 127 4.23 -4.77 14.12
N ARG A 128 5.28 -5.26 13.44
CA ARG A 128 5.09 -6.45 12.61
C ARG A 128 6.35 -7.29 12.53
N ASN A 129 6.45 -8.15 13.54
CA ASN A 129 7.09 -9.46 13.49
C ASN A 129 6.80 -10.12 12.12
N LYS A 130 7.80 -10.12 11.23
CA LYS A 130 7.83 -11.10 10.14
C LYS A 130 8.46 -12.34 10.75
N ASP A 131 7.55 -13.22 11.15
CA ASP A 131 7.81 -14.63 11.38
C ASP A 131 8.65 -15.14 10.20
N GLU A 132 9.94 -15.33 10.45
CA GLU A 132 10.79 -16.11 9.57
C GLU A 132 10.22 -17.52 9.56
N GLY A 133 9.59 -17.88 8.46
CA GLY A 133 9.16 -19.24 8.16
C GLY A 133 10.37 -20.17 8.25
N LYS A 134 10.57 -20.75 9.43
CA LYS A 134 11.33 -21.99 9.58
C LYS A 134 10.48 -23.09 8.96
N VAL A 135 10.85 -23.43 7.73
CA VAL A 135 10.67 -24.77 7.19
C VAL A 135 11.19 -25.75 8.25
N ASN A 136 10.29 -26.52 8.87
CA ASN A 136 10.65 -27.86 9.26
C ASN A 136 9.43 -28.78 9.17
N SER A 137 9.48 -29.60 8.15
CA SER A 137 8.80 -30.88 7.99
C SER A 137 8.76 -31.70 9.28
N ASN A 138 7.59 -32.29 9.54
CA ASN A 138 7.31 -33.53 10.26
C ASN A 138 8.24 -33.94 11.41
N SER A 139 7.70 -34.00 12.62
CA SER A 139 7.22 -35.28 13.20
C SER A 139 6.75 -35.07 14.64
N GLU A 140 5.51 -35.50 14.87
CA GLU A 140 5.04 -36.28 16.01
C GLU A 140 5.65 -36.06 17.42
N SER A 141 4.72 -35.74 18.33
CA SER A 141 4.65 -36.32 19.69
C SER A 141 5.66 -35.82 20.73
N GLY A 142 5.21 -34.88 21.57
CA GLY A 142 5.94 -34.52 22.80
C GLY A 142 5.08 -33.75 23.80
N LYS A 143 4.44 -34.48 24.73
CA LYS A 143 3.96 -33.92 26.01
C LYS A 143 5.19 -33.50 26.84
N ALA A 144 5.29 -32.25 27.27
CA ALA A 144 6.10 -31.86 28.43
C ALA A 144 5.77 -30.44 28.95
N THR A 145 5.06 -30.40 30.07
CA THR A 145 5.29 -29.56 31.26
C THR A 145 6.52 -28.63 31.27
N CYS A 146 6.30 -27.34 31.62
CA CYS A 146 7.07 -26.58 32.65
C CYS A 146 6.43 -25.18 32.83
N HIS A 147 5.60 -24.98 33.87
CA HIS A 147 5.93 -24.30 35.13
C HIS A 147 6.30 -22.81 35.04
N ARG A 148 5.32 -22.02 35.46
CA ARG A 148 5.24 -20.57 35.62
C ARG A 148 6.14 -20.08 36.77
N CYS A 149 7.21 -19.34 36.47
CA CYS A 149 7.83 -18.38 37.39
C CYS A 149 6.76 -17.30 37.72
N ALA A 150 6.38 -17.06 38.98
CA ALA A 150 7.11 -16.27 39.99
C ALA A 150 7.47 -14.89 39.40
N GLU A 151 6.95 -13.74 39.88
CA GLU A 151 7.06 -13.24 41.24
C GLU A 151 6.22 -11.95 41.49
N THR A 152 5.61 -11.91 42.68
CA THR A 152 5.59 -10.82 43.68
C THR A 152 5.33 -9.34 43.27
N TYR A 153 4.13 -8.82 43.59
CA TYR A 153 3.97 -7.45 44.12
C TYR A 153 2.58 -7.26 44.80
N ARG A 154 2.51 -7.27 46.13
CA ARG A 154 1.66 -6.39 46.96
C ARG A 154 1.85 -6.66 48.47
N SER A 155 2.66 -5.79 49.07
CA SER A 155 2.80 -5.46 50.49
C SER A 155 1.45 -5.31 51.20
N THR A 156 1.18 -6.07 52.27
CA THR A 156 1.37 -5.71 53.69
C THR A 156 0.83 -4.34 54.11
N LYS A 157 -0.36 -4.33 54.73
CA LYS A 157 -0.72 -3.36 55.77
C LYS A 157 -1.44 -4.09 56.90
N THR A 158 -0.90 -3.88 58.09
CA THR A 158 -1.12 -4.54 59.38
C THR A 158 -2.28 -3.93 60.19
N ARG A 159 -2.57 -4.61 61.31
CA ARG A 159 -3.41 -4.29 62.50
C ARG A 159 -4.66 -5.18 62.56
N GLY A 160 -4.97 -5.87 63.64
CA GLY A 160 -4.47 -5.85 65.00
C GLY A 160 -5.52 -6.53 65.90
N ASP A 161 -5.05 -7.10 66.99
CA ASP A 161 -5.71 -7.86 68.05
C ASP A 161 -7.14 -7.44 68.45
N CYS A 162 -7.96 -8.41 68.89
CA CYS A 162 -8.70 -8.33 70.15
C CYS A 162 -9.17 -9.71 70.64
N HIS A 163 -9.21 -9.80 71.96
CA HIS A 163 -9.35 -10.92 72.88
C HIS A 163 -10.62 -11.78 72.73
#